data_AF-A0A8J5MV04-F1
#
_entry.id   AF-A0A8J5MV04-F1
#
_cell.length_a   1.000
_cell.length_b   1.000
_cell.length_c   1.000
_cell.angle_alpha   90.00
_cell.angle_beta   90.00
_cell.angle_gamma   90.00
#
_symmetry.space_group_name_H-M   'P 1'
#
loop_
_entity.id
_entity.type
_entity.pdbx_description
1 polymer ?
#
loop_
_entity_poly.entity_id
_entity_poly.type
_entity_poly.pdbx_seq_one_letter_code
_entity_poly.pdbx_strand_id
1 'polypeptide(L)'
;MWVRLVMPLPPVSESQRRVMLARPGHRDPTTTSMDDVARTILLTLDLLLEEDETIGVTGMLVVMDTGEITFQHAAQMTPTIMKKMATLIQVHTHASPHLSWSTLMLAHNHAGPHS
;
A
#
# COMPACT_ATOMS: atom_id res chain seq x y z
N MET A 1 0.12 0.70 -22.33
CA MET A 1 -0.64 1.86 -21.80
C MET A 1 -0.92 1.60 -20.31
N TRP A 2 0.10 1.71 -19.47
CA TRP A 2 0.05 1.26 -18.06
C TRP A 2 -0.47 2.33 -17.08
N VAL A 3 -0.43 3.60 -17.50
CA VAL A 3 -0.85 4.80 -16.74
C VAL A 3 -2.33 4.78 -16.35
N ARG A 4 -3.16 3.95 -17.00
CA ARG A 4 -4.61 3.89 -16.70
C ARG A 4 -4.97 3.00 -15.51
N LEU A 5 -4.07 2.10 -15.10
CA LEU A 5 -4.38 1.07 -14.11
C LEU A 5 -4.25 1.57 -12.68
N VAL A 6 -3.15 2.27 -12.36
CA VAL A 6 -2.86 2.83 -11.04
C VAL A 6 -2.20 4.18 -11.26
N MET A 7 -2.78 5.24 -10.69
CA MET A 7 -2.27 6.59 -10.86
C MET A 7 -2.45 7.45 -9.61
N PRO A 8 -1.45 8.26 -9.22
CA PRO A 8 -1.64 9.27 -8.21
C PRO A 8 -2.59 10.35 -8.75
N LEU A 9 -3.54 10.76 -7.93
CA LEU A 9 -4.40 11.91 -8.22
C LEU A 9 -3.68 13.20 -7.79
N PRO A 10 -3.99 14.34 -8.43
CA PRO A 10 -3.49 15.63 -7.99
C PRO A 10 -3.79 15.87 -6.49
N PRO A 11 -2.89 16.55 -5.76
CA PRO A 11 -3.11 16.89 -4.37
C PRO A 11 -4.44 17.64 -4.20
N VAL A 12 -5.33 17.12 -3.35
CA VAL A 12 -6.52 17.85 -2.93
C VAL A 12 -6.09 18.78 -1.79
N SER A 13 -6.43 20.07 -1.88
CA SER A 13 -5.91 21.14 -1.00
C SER A 13 -6.10 20.90 0.50
N GLU A 14 -7.07 20.07 0.88
CA GLU A 14 -7.38 19.77 2.29
C GLU A 14 -6.92 18.39 2.76
N SER A 15 -6.53 17.48 1.85
CA SER A 15 -6.10 16.14 2.25
C SER A 15 -4.59 16.09 2.41
N GLN A 16 -4.11 15.85 3.62
CA GLN A 16 -2.69 15.56 3.86
C GLN A 16 -2.24 14.23 3.27
N ARG A 17 -3.17 13.35 2.88
CA ARG A 17 -2.85 12.04 2.30
C ARG A 17 -2.76 12.12 0.79
N ARG A 18 -1.88 11.33 0.19
CA ARG A 18 -1.89 11.11 -1.26
C ARG A 18 -2.99 10.12 -1.63
N VAL A 19 -3.78 10.48 -2.64
CA VAL A 19 -4.87 9.63 -3.15
C VAL A 19 -4.40 8.95 -4.43
N MET A 20 -4.55 7.64 -4.49
CA MET A 20 -4.26 6.83 -5.68
C MET A 20 -5.57 6.27 -6.22
N LEU A 21 -5.77 6.35 -7.54
CA LEU A 21 -6.88 5.72 -8.23
C LEU A 21 -6.42 4.41 -8.86
N ALA A 22 -7.05 3.29 -8.50
CA ALA A 22 -6.86 1.98 -9.09
C ALA A 22 -8.09 1.57 -9.91
N ARG A 23 -7.90 1.18 -11.17
CA ARG A 23 -8.99 0.81 -12.10
C ARG A 23 -8.78 -0.59 -12.69
N PRO A 24 -8.97 -1.65 -11.88
CA PRO A 24 -8.73 -3.03 -12.29
C PRO A 24 -9.61 -3.52 -13.45
N GLY A 25 -10.75 -2.89 -13.78
CA GLY A 25 -11.59 -3.30 -14.91
C GLY A 25 -11.09 -2.83 -16.29
N HIS A 26 -10.20 -1.83 -16.32
CA HIS A 26 -9.66 -1.26 -17.57
C HIS A 26 -8.48 -2.06 -18.15
N ARG A 27 -8.10 -3.18 -17.54
CA ARG A 27 -7.06 -4.08 -18.05
C ARG A 27 -7.70 -5.29 -18.72
N ASP A 28 -6.98 -5.88 -19.65
CA ASP A 28 -7.34 -7.19 -20.17
C ASP A 28 -6.75 -8.29 -19.26
N PRO A 29 -7.58 -9.08 -18.57
CA PRO A 29 -7.12 -10.14 -17.67
C PRO A 29 -6.50 -11.33 -18.43
N THR A 30 -6.68 -11.44 -19.74
CA THR A 30 -6.06 -12.54 -20.51
C THR A 30 -4.61 -12.25 -20.89
N THR A 31 -4.25 -10.98 -21.03
CA THR A 31 -2.91 -10.53 -21.44
C THR A 31 -2.08 -10.02 -20.28
N THR A 32 -2.72 -9.53 -19.21
CA THR A 32 -2.05 -8.95 -18.04
C THR A 32 -2.24 -9.84 -16.82
N SER A 33 -1.13 -10.36 -16.29
CA SER A 33 -1.14 -11.18 -15.08
C SER A 33 -1.31 -10.32 -13.82
N MET A 34 -1.81 -10.93 -12.74
CA MET A 34 -1.93 -10.23 -11.46
C MET A 34 -0.57 -9.92 -10.81
N ASP A 35 0.48 -10.69 -11.14
CA ASP A 35 1.85 -10.38 -10.70
C ASP A 35 2.38 -9.11 -11.39
N ASP A 36 2.06 -8.87 -12.68
CA ASP A 36 2.42 -7.64 -13.37
C ASP A 36 1.66 -6.43 -12.81
N VAL A 37 0.39 -6.62 -12.44
CA VAL A 37 -0.40 -5.60 -11.73
C VAL A 37 0.24 -5.27 -10.39
N ALA A 38 0.60 -6.29 -9.59
CA ALA A 38 1.27 -6.10 -8.31
C ALA A 38 2.62 -5.39 -8.45
N ARG A 39 3.43 -5.77 -9.45
CA ARG A 39 4.71 -5.09 -9.76
C ARG A 39 4.48 -3.61 -10.09
N THR A 40 3.48 -3.30 -10.90
CA THR A 40 3.14 -1.92 -11.27
C THR A 40 2.74 -1.10 -10.05
N ILE A 41 1.93 -1.67 -9.16
CA ILE A 41 1.54 -1.03 -7.90
C ILE A 41 2.79 -0.70 -7.06
N LEU A 42 3.68 -1.68 -6.87
CA LEU A 42 4.91 -1.51 -6.07
C LEU A 42 5.85 -0.46 -6.67
N LEU A 43 6.08 -0.48 -7.98
CA LEU A 43 6.91 0.54 -8.63
C LEU A 43 6.32 1.95 -8.52
N THR A 44 5.00 2.07 -8.57
CA THR A 44 4.32 3.37 -8.38
C THR A 44 4.43 3.84 -6.94
N LEU A 45 4.34 2.92 -5.98
CA LEU A 45 4.56 3.20 -4.55
C LEU A 45 5.99 3.67 -4.29
N ASP A 46 6.98 2.97 -4.81
CA ASP A 46 8.40 3.31 -4.65
C ASP A 46 8.68 4.71 -5.19
N LEU A 47 8.19 5.02 -6.40
CA LEU A 47 8.33 6.35 -7.00
C LEU A 47 7.66 7.44 -6.15
N LEU A 48 6.44 7.19 -5.66
CA LEU A 48 5.74 8.16 -4.82
C LEU A 48 6.44 8.43 -3.50
N LEU A 49 7.00 7.39 -2.87
CA LEU A 49 7.76 7.53 -1.63
C LEU A 49 9.08 8.28 -1.85
N GLU A 50 9.69 8.17 -3.04
CA GLU A 50 10.88 8.92 -3.42
C GLU A 50 10.57 10.40 -3.73
N GLU A 51 9.44 10.68 -4.38
CA GLU A 51 9.03 12.04 -4.75
C GLU A 51 8.53 12.86 -3.55
N ASP A 52 7.91 12.21 -2.56
CA ASP A 52 7.26 12.87 -1.45
C ASP A 52 7.34 12.06 -0.15
N GLU A 53 8.34 12.38 0.67
CA GLU A 53 8.57 11.74 1.97
C GLU A 53 7.39 11.91 2.94
N THR A 54 6.55 12.94 2.76
CA THR A 54 5.40 13.19 3.65
C THR A 54 4.40 12.03 3.61
N ILE A 55 4.34 11.30 2.49
CA ILE A 55 3.51 10.09 2.33
C ILE A 55 3.86 9.03 3.38
N GLY A 56 5.14 8.92 3.77
CA GLY A 56 5.57 7.99 4.81
C GLY A 56 4.94 8.27 6.18
N VAL A 57 4.55 9.52 6.45
CA VAL A 57 3.95 9.96 7.72
C VAL A 57 2.43 10.08 7.62
N THR A 58 1.93 10.73 6.56
CA THR A 58 0.50 10.98 6.37
C THR A 58 -0.25 9.75 5.87
N GLY A 59 0.49 8.80 5.27
CA GLY A 59 -0.05 7.66 4.56
C GLY A 59 -0.70 8.03 3.23
N MET A 60 -1.30 7.03 2.59
CA MET A 60 -2.01 7.14 1.33
C MET A 60 -3.42 6.55 1.40
N LEU A 61 -4.27 6.96 0.47
CA LEU A 61 -5.61 6.43 0.27
C LEU A 61 -5.70 5.84 -1.13
N VAL A 62 -6.10 4.57 -1.25
CA VAL A 62 -6.36 3.94 -2.56
C VAL A 62 -7.87 3.89 -2.80
N VAL A 63 -8.32 4.57 -3.85
CA VAL A 63 -9.69 4.48 -4.36
C VAL A 63 -9.71 3.44 -5.48
N MET A 64 -10.50 2.39 -5.30
CA MET A 64 -10.63 1.33 -6.30
C MET A 64 -11.94 1.50 -7.06
N ASP A 65 -11.84 1.81 -8.36
CA ASP A 65 -12.96 1.79 -9.28
C ASP A 65 -13.19 0.36 -9.75
N THR A 66 -14.30 -0.22 -9.28
CA THR A 66 -14.69 -1.58 -9.63
C THR A 66 -15.59 -1.65 -10.87
N GLY A 67 -15.74 -0.54 -11.59
CA GLY A 67 -16.35 -0.52 -12.92
C GLY A 67 -15.65 -1.49 -13.87
N GLU A 68 -16.43 -2.15 -14.72
CA GLU A 68 -15.95 -3.07 -15.77
C GLU A 68 -15.21 -4.34 -15.28
N ILE A 69 -15.21 -4.62 -13.97
CA ILE A 69 -14.69 -5.90 -13.45
C ILE A 69 -15.56 -7.05 -13.97
N THR A 70 -14.92 -8.01 -14.64
CA THR A 70 -15.56 -9.25 -15.13
C THR A 70 -15.17 -10.47 -14.29
N PHE A 71 -15.85 -11.60 -14.50
CA PHE A 71 -15.50 -12.86 -13.82
C PHE A 71 -14.05 -13.31 -14.10
N GLN A 72 -13.50 -12.99 -15.28
CA GLN A 72 -12.11 -13.29 -15.60
C GLN A 72 -11.12 -12.52 -14.70
N HIS A 73 -11.46 -11.29 -14.32
CA HIS A 73 -10.68 -10.53 -13.34
C HIS A 73 -10.74 -11.19 -11.96
N ALA A 74 -11.92 -11.64 -11.55
CA ALA A 74 -12.11 -12.34 -10.28
C ALA A 74 -11.39 -13.71 -10.25
N ALA A 75 -11.37 -14.43 -11.36
CA ALA A 75 -10.70 -15.73 -11.47
C ALA A 75 -9.16 -15.64 -11.24
N GLN A 76 -8.56 -14.47 -11.50
CA GLN A 76 -7.15 -14.24 -11.19
C GLN A 76 -6.87 -13.97 -9.71
N MET A 77 -7.89 -13.67 -8.90
CA MET A 77 -7.75 -13.44 -7.47
C MET A 77 -7.68 -14.77 -6.70
N THR A 78 -6.60 -15.53 -6.94
CA THR A 78 -6.36 -16.79 -6.24
C THR A 78 -6.10 -16.57 -4.76
N PRO A 79 -6.34 -17.57 -3.87
CA PRO A 79 -6.02 -17.47 -2.45
C PRO A 79 -4.57 -17.07 -2.16
N THR A 80 -3.62 -17.54 -2.99
CA THR A 80 -2.20 -17.18 -2.88
C THR A 80 -1.98 -15.70 -3.13
N ILE A 81 -2.62 -15.13 -4.16
CA ILE A 81 -2.55 -13.70 -4.47
C ILE A 81 -3.21 -12.87 -3.37
N MET A 82 -4.40 -13.28 -2.90
CA MET A 82 -5.08 -12.60 -1.80
C MET A 82 -4.20 -12.56 -0.55
N LYS A 83 -3.53 -13.66 -0.21
CA LYS A 83 -2.57 -13.71 0.90
C LYS A 83 -1.38 -12.78 0.67
N LYS A 84 -0.79 -12.75 -0.54
CA LYS A 84 0.29 -11.80 -0.86
C LYS A 84 -0.14 -10.35 -0.66
N MET A 85 -1.31 -9.97 -1.20
CA MET A 85 -1.85 -8.62 -1.07
C MET A 85 -2.14 -8.25 0.39
N ALA A 86 -2.77 -9.15 1.14
CA ALA A 86 -3.02 -8.95 2.57
C ALA A 86 -1.72 -8.76 3.35
N THR A 87 -0.69 -9.55 3.04
CA THR A 87 0.64 -9.43 3.65
C THR A 87 1.29 -8.09 3.29
N LEU A 88 1.23 -7.66 2.03
CA LEU A 88 1.79 -6.37 1.60
C LEU A 88 1.12 -5.21 2.34
N ILE A 89 -0.21 -5.22 2.42
CA ILE A 89 -0.94 -4.19 3.15
C ILE A 89 -0.58 -4.27 4.64
N GLN A 90 -0.79 -5.41 5.31
CA GLN A 90 -0.55 -5.51 6.76
C GLN A 90 0.91 -5.27 7.16
N VAL A 91 1.90 -5.81 6.45
CA VAL A 91 3.30 -5.67 6.85
C VAL A 91 3.83 -4.27 6.53
N HIS A 92 3.39 -3.64 5.43
CA HIS A 92 3.84 -2.29 5.07
C HIS A 92 3.06 -1.20 5.82
N THR A 93 1.74 -1.33 6.01
CA THR A 93 0.96 -0.34 6.78
C THR A 93 1.15 -0.45 8.29
N HIS A 94 1.70 -1.57 8.78
CA HIS A 94 2.01 -1.77 10.19
C HIS A 94 3.51 -1.65 10.50
N ALA A 95 4.28 -0.98 9.63
CA ALA A 95 5.60 -0.44 9.94
C ALA A 95 5.48 0.83 10.80
N SER A 96 4.88 0.67 11.97
CA SER A 96 5.11 1.51 13.14
C SER A 96 4.92 0.65 14.38
N PRO A 97 5.86 -0.27 14.69
CA PRO A 97 6.02 -0.73 16.05
C PRO A 97 6.75 0.40 16.78
N HIS A 98 6.08 1.53 16.96
CA HIS A 98 6.51 2.48 17.98
C HIS A 98 6.42 1.71 19.30
N LEU A 99 7.58 1.23 19.74
CA LEU A 99 7.86 0.74 21.08
C LEU A 99 6.90 -0.37 21.54
N SER A 100 7.26 -1.61 21.22
CA SER A 100 6.79 -2.76 22.00
C SER A 100 6.98 -2.45 23.48
N TRP A 101 5.93 -2.66 24.29
CA TRP A 101 5.98 -2.48 25.75
C TRP A 101 7.14 -3.23 26.40
N SER A 102 7.63 -4.31 25.79
CA SER A 102 8.84 -5.01 26.25
C SER A 102 10.11 -4.15 26.17
N THR A 103 10.25 -3.30 25.16
CA THR A 103 11.39 -2.38 25.00
C THR A 103 11.32 -1.20 25.98
N LEU A 104 10.12 -0.69 26.27
CA LEU A 104 9.91 0.37 27.29
C LEU A 104 10.08 -0.17 28.72
N MET A 105 9.65 -1.41 29.00
CA MET A 105 9.84 -2.04 30.31
C MET A 105 11.32 -2.37 30.60
N LEU A 106 12.10 -2.73 29.57
CA LEU A 106 13.55 -2.94 29.70
C LEU A 106 14.30 -1.64 29.95
N ALA A 107 13.88 -0.52 29.34
CA ALA A 107 14.50 0.79 29.58
C ALA A 107 14.20 1.35 30.99
N HIS A 108 13.00 1.09 31.53
CA HIS A 108 12.62 1.56 32.88
C HIS A 108 13.32 0.77 34.01
N ASN A 109 13.69 -0.50 33.79
CA ASN A 109 14.35 -1.31 34.81
C ASN A 109 15.87 -1.09 34.93
N HIS A 110 16.49 -0.35 34.01
CA HIS A 110 17.93 -0.02 34.08
C HIS A 110 18.22 1.38 34.64
N ALA A 111 17.21 2.18 34.97
CA ALA A 111 17.35 3.46 35.66
C ALA A 111 17.02 3.33 37.16
N GLY A 112 17.82 2.54 37.89
CA GLY A 112 17.87 2.57 39.35
C GLY A 112 18.87 3.64 39.82
N PRO A 113 18.67 4.26 40.99
CA PRO A 113 19.21 5.57 41.32
C PRO A 113 20.73 5.55 41.49
N HIS A 114 21.39 6.50 40.84
CA HIS A 114 22.71 6.95 41.24
C HIS A 114 22.62 7.49 42.68
N SER A 115 23.32 6.82 43.57
CA SER A 115 23.79 7.32 44.88
C SER A 115 25.28 7.11 44.95
#